data_AF-A0A2V6GLI0-F1
#
_entry.id   AF-A0A2V6GLI0-F1
#
_cell.length_a   1.000
_cell.length_b   1.000
_cell.length_c   1.000
_cell.angle_alpha   90.00
_cell.angle_beta   90.00
_cell.angle_gamma   90.00
#
_symmetry.space_group_name_H-M   'P 1'
#
loop_
_entity.id
_entity.type
_entity.pdbx_description
1 polymer ?
#
loop_
_entity_poly.entity_id
_entity_poly.type
_entity_poly.pdbx_seq_one_letter_code
_entity_poly.pdbx_strand_id
1 'polypeptide(L)'
;MKKDPASSNITSRKSPFNVVPLKGEIDLHVSPTVTAALTEVIDQKPERFVVDLSEVSYIDSAGLAALIQAMQKVEGYGGKFMLSGLQETVRSIFEISRLDQVFQIFPDADAALAG
;
A
#
# COMPACT_ATOMS: atom_id res chain seq x y z
N MET A 1 -14.05 -24.89 -25.43
CA MET A 1 -14.72 -24.35 -24.23
C MET A 1 -14.25 -25.12 -23.00
N LYS A 2 -13.26 -24.59 -22.27
CA LYS A 2 -12.98 -24.87 -20.84
C LYS A 2 -11.80 -23.99 -20.37
N LYS A 3 -12.19 -22.90 -19.69
CA LYS A 3 -11.55 -22.05 -18.67
C LYS A 3 -10.02 -21.88 -18.67
N ASP A 4 -9.61 -20.65 -18.94
CA ASP A 4 -8.33 -20.07 -18.56
C ASP A 4 -8.16 -20.03 -17.02
N PRO A 5 -7.00 -20.42 -16.47
CA PRO A 5 -6.72 -20.26 -15.05
C PRO A 5 -6.38 -18.79 -14.77
N ALA A 6 -7.26 -18.13 -14.02
CA ALA A 6 -6.96 -16.90 -13.31
C ALA A 6 -5.82 -17.17 -12.30
N SER A 7 -4.61 -16.77 -12.65
CA SER A 7 -3.46 -16.61 -11.74
C SER A 7 -2.42 -15.73 -12.41
N SER A 8 -2.67 -14.43 -12.46
CA SER A 8 -1.62 -13.45 -12.75
C SER A 8 -2.04 -12.09 -12.21
N ASN A 9 -1.84 -11.88 -10.91
CA ASN A 9 -2.10 -10.59 -10.25
C ASN A 9 -0.87 -9.66 -10.27
N ILE A 10 0.13 -9.91 -11.12
CA ILE A 10 1.35 -9.10 -11.18
C ILE A 10 1.67 -8.81 -12.64
N THR A 11 1.06 -7.76 -13.19
CA THR A 11 1.46 -7.22 -14.48
C THR A 11 2.73 -6.40 -14.30
N SER A 12 3.85 -6.99 -14.71
CA SER A 12 5.18 -6.38 -14.73
C SER A 12 5.23 -5.27 -15.80
N ARG A 13 4.80 -4.06 -15.43
CA ARG A 13 5.35 -2.82 -15.99
C ARG A 13 6.62 -2.51 -15.18
N LYS A 14 7.57 -1.75 -15.72
CA LYS A 14 8.79 -1.29 -15.04
C LYS A 14 8.44 -0.40 -13.83
N SER A 15 7.85 -0.95 -12.77
CA SER A 15 7.84 -0.32 -11.47
C SER A 15 9.22 -0.54 -10.89
N PRO A 16 9.89 0.49 -10.36
CA PRO A 16 10.98 0.22 -9.43
C PRO A 16 10.41 -0.70 -8.33
N PHE A 17 11.21 -1.58 -7.74
CA PHE A 17 10.82 -2.65 -6.80
C PHE A 17 10.10 -2.17 -5.52
N ASN A 18 9.61 -0.95 -5.50
CA ASN A 18 9.23 -0.17 -4.36
C ASN A 18 7.82 0.45 -4.48
N VAL A 19 7.02 0.07 -5.48
CA VAL A 19 5.59 0.41 -5.54
C VAL A 19 4.77 -0.86 -5.40
N VAL A 20 3.93 -0.94 -4.37
CA VAL A 20 3.06 -2.08 -4.09
C VAL A 20 1.60 -1.67 -4.22
N PRO A 21 0.89 -2.12 -5.26
CA PRO A 21 -0.54 -1.89 -5.39
C PRO A 21 -1.33 -2.83 -4.47
N LEU A 22 -2.29 -2.27 -3.74
CA LEU A 22 -3.31 -3.00 -2.99
C LEU A 22 -4.66 -2.83 -3.69
N LYS A 23 -5.54 -3.83 -3.53
CA LYS A 23 -6.85 -3.82 -4.19
C LYS A 23 -7.94 -4.48 -3.34
N GLY A 24 -9.17 -4.05 -3.56
CA GLY A 24 -10.36 -4.56 -2.88
C GLY A 24 -10.49 -4.06 -1.45
N GLU A 25 -11.00 -4.92 -0.57
CA GLU A 25 -11.19 -4.61 0.84
C GLU A 25 -10.00 -5.12 1.65
N ILE A 26 -9.41 -4.26 2.47
CA ILE A 26 -8.32 -4.60 3.38
C ILE A 26 -8.90 -4.77 4.78
N ASP A 27 -9.33 -5.99 5.08
CA ASP A 27 -9.95 -6.37 6.36
C ASP A 27 -9.08 -7.36 7.15
N LEU A 28 -9.55 -7.81 8.31
CA LEU A 28 -8.90 -8.85 9.13
C LEU A 28 -8.55 -10.16 8.38
N HIS A 29 -9.27 -10.53 7.31
CA HIS A 29 -8.99 -11.74 6.54
C HIS A 29 -7.86 -11.52 5.53
N VAL A 30 -7.80 -10.33 4.93
CA VAL A 30 -6.84 -9.97 3.88
C VAL A 30 -5.54 -9.38 4.45
N SER A 31 -5.62 -8.71 5.60
CA SER A 31 -4.50 -8.01 6.25
C SER A 31 -3.25 -8.86 6.49
N PRO A 32 -3.32 -10.15 6.87
CA PRO A 32 -2.13 -10.99 7.00
C PRO A 32 -1.38 -11.18 5.68
N THR A 33 -2.11 -11.36 4.57
CA THR A 33 -1.55 -11.53 3.24
C THR A 33 -0.90 -10.23 2.75
N VAL A 34 -1.58 -9.10 2.98
CA VAL A 34 -1.03 -7.76 2.69
C VAL A 34 0.26 -7.51 3.48
N THR A 35 0.26 -7.85 4.77
CA THR A 35 1.44 -7.66 5.63
C THR A 35 2.63 -8.47 5.15
N ALA A 36 2.41 -9.72 4.71
CA ALA A 36 3.46 -10.56 4.14
C ALA A 36 4.03 -9.95 2.84
N ALA A 37 3.16 -9.51 1.92
CA ALA A 37 3.58 -8.89 0.67
C ALA A 37 4.36 -7.57 0.88
N LEU A 38 3.90 -6.73 1.81
CA LEU A 38 4.63 -5.52 2.19
C LEU A 38 6.00 -5.86 2.79
N THR A 39 6.06 -6.86 3.67
CA THR A 39 7.32 -7.26 4.33
C THR A 39 8.37 -7.74 3.33
N GLU A 40 7.99 -8.54 2.33
CA GLU A 40 8.93 -9.02 1.30
C GLU A 40 9.62 -7.86 0.56
N VAL A 41 8.89 -6.79 0.27
CA VAL A 41 9.46 -5.60 -0.38
C VAL A 41 10.28 -4.76 0.60
N ILE A 42 9.79 -4.60 1.83
CA ILE A 42 10.49 -3.85 2.89
C ILE A 42 11.85 -4.48 3.21
N ASP A 43 11.97 -5.81 3.15
CA ASP A 43 13.22 -6.54 3.41
C ASP A 43 14.32 -6.22 2.38
N GLN A 44 13.94 -5.75 1.18
CA GLN A 44 14.88 -5.23 0.18
C GLN A 44 15.40 -3.82 0.51
N LYS A 45 14.87 -3.20 1.59
CA LYS A 45 15.20 -1.86 2.08
C LYS A 45 15.18 -0.76 1.00
N PRO A 46 14.07 -0.60 0.27
CA PRO A 46 13.95 0.49 -0.69
C PRO A 46 14.07 1.86 -0.01
N GLU A 47 14.83 2.79 -0.60
CA GLU A 47 14.96 4.16 -0.08
C GLU A 47 13.62 4.92 -0.07
N ARG A 48 12.74 4.59 -1.01
CA ARG A 48 11.41 5.18 -1.20
C ARG A 48 10.45 4.02 -1.39
N PHE A 49 9.40 3.87 -0.60
CA PHE A 49 8.41 2.80 -0.69
C PHE A 49 7.01 3.37 -0.78
N VAL A 50 6.31 3.08 -1.87
CA VAL A 50 4.97 3.57 -2.17
C VAL A 50 3.97 2.43 -2.07
N VAL A 51 2.92 2.61 -1.29
CA VAL A 51 1.74 1.74 -1.33
C VAL A 51 0.65 2.45 -2.13
N ASP A 52 0.22 1.84 -3.22
CA ASP A 52 -0.85 2.37 -4.08
C ASP A 52 -2.19 1.79 -3.64
N LEU A 53 -3.08 2.68 -3.20
CA LEU A 53 -4.41 2.37 -2.68
C LEU A 53 -5.52 2.71 -3.71
N SER A 54 -5.16 3.00 -4.96
CA SER A 54 -6.11 3.38 -6.02
C SER A 54 -7.20 2.37 -6.30
N GLU A 55 -6.95 1.08 -6.05
CA GLU A 55 -7.94 0.01 -6.18
C GLU A 55 -8.51 -0.48 -4.83
N VAL A 56 -8.22 0.20 -3.72
CA VAL A 56 -8.74 -0.15 -2.39
C VAL A 56 -10.07 0.55 -2.14
N SER A 57 -11.13 -0.24 -1.97
CA SER A 57 -12.49 0.26 -1.72
C SER A 57 -12.78 0.49 -0.24
N TYR A 58 -12.09 -0.23 0.65
CA TYR A 58 -12.30 -0.16 2.11
C TYR A 58 -11.07 -0.66 2.88
N ILE A 59 -10.87 -0.12 4.09
CA ILE A 59 -9.83 -0.55 5.01
C ILE A 59 -10.34 -0.50 6.46
N ASP A 60 -10.12 -1.57 7.22
CA ASP A 60 -10.46 -1.62 8.65
C ASP A 60 -9.28 -1.25 9.55
N SER A 61 -9.46 -1.35 10.87
CA SER A 61 -8.41 -1.04 11.84
C SER A 61 -7.19 -1.96 11.73
N ALA A 62 -7.35 -3.20 11.29
CA ALA A 62 -6.23 -4.14 11.12
C ALA A 62 -5.41 -3.77 9.88
N GLY A 63 -6.07 -3.39 8.79
CA GLY A 63 -5.40 -2.86 7.60
C GLY A 63 -4.62 -1.58 7.89
N LEU A 64 -5.22 -0.64 8.62
CA LEU A 64 -4.53 0.58 9.06
C LEU A 64 -3.31 0.28 9.94
N ALA A 65 -3.45 -0.66 10.88
CA ALA A 65 -2.33 -1.09 11.72
C ALA A 65 -1.19 -1.72 10.90
N ALA A 66 -1.52 -2.49 9.86
CA ALA A 66 -0.51 -3.06 8.96
C ALA A 66 0.26 -1.96 8.19
N LEU A 67 -0.43 -0.93 7.71
CA LEU A 67 0.23 0.22 7.04
C LEU A 67 1.14 1.00 8.01
N ILE A 68 0.71 1.22 9.25
CA ILE A 68 1.53 1.88 10.28
C ILE A 68 2.79 1.06 10.59
N GLN A 69 2.65 -0.26 10.75
CA GLN A 69 3.80 -1.14 11.00
C GLN A 69 4.77 -1.15 9.81
N ALA A 70 4.26 -1.15 8.58
CA ALA A 70 5.08 -1.05 7.39
C ALA A 70 5.85 0.27 7.35
N MET A 71 5.19 1.40 7.62
CA MET A 71 5.81 2.72 7.71
C MET A 71 6.94 2.75 8.74
N GLN A 72 6.68 2.29 9.97
CA GLN A 72 7.68 2.25 11.03
C GLN A 72 8.90 1.41 10.67
N LYS A 73 8.70 0.27 9.98
CA LYS A 73 9.82 -0.57 9.50
C LYS A 73 10.65 0.14 8.45
N VAL A 74 10.00 0.78 7.46
CA VAL A 74 10.69 1.52 6.38
C VAL A 74 11.49 2.69 6.92
N GLU A 75 10.85 3.52 7.74
CA GLU A 75 11.51 4.67 8.35
C GLU A 75 12.59 4.26 9.36
N GLY A 76 12.44 3.11 10.01
CA GLY A 76 13.43 2.56 10.94
C GLY A 76 14.79 2.26 10.32
N TYR A 77 14.86 1.98 9.01
CA TYR A 77 16.13 1.88 8.28
C TYR A 77 16.48 3.13 7.47
N GLY A 78 15.72 4.22 7.61
CA GLY A 78 15.94 5.49 6.92
C GLY A 78 15.29 5.62 5.54
N GLY A 79 14.43 4.67 5.14
CA GLY A 79 13.62 4.79 3.94
C GLY A 79 12.45 5.75 4.13
N LYS A 80 11.81 6.14 3.03
CA LYS A 80 10.57 6.95 3.03
C LYS A 80 9.37 6.06 2.71
N PHE A 81 8.34 6.11 3.54
CA PHE A 81 7.08 5.41 3.29
C PHE A 81 6.01 6.40 2.83
N MET A 82 5.36 6.12 1.71
CA MET A 82 4.36 7.01 1.12
C MET A 82 3.14 6.21 0.69
N LEU A 83 1.98 6.86 0.74
CA LEU A 83 0.73 6.33 0.21
C LEU A 83 0.32 7.10 -1.04
N SER A 84 -0.38 6.43 -1.94
CA SER A 84 -0.94 7.07 -3.13
C SER A 84 -2.34 6.57 -3.43
N GLY A 85 -3.12 7.35 -4.19
CA GLY A 85 -4.36 6.88 -4.78
C GLY A 85 -5.53 6.66 -3.82
N LEU A 86 -5.59 7.30 -2.65
CA LEU A 86 -6.72 7.10 -1.73
C LEU A 86 -8.05 7.48 -2.40
N GLN A 87 -8.94 6.48 -2.53
CA GLN A 87 -10.35 6.69 -2.89
C GLN A 87 -11.12 7.41 -1.77
N GLU A 88 -12.28 7.98 -2.08
CA GLU A 88 -13.07 8.81 -1.16
C GLU A 88 -13.36 8.12 0.17
N THR A 89 -13.84 6.87 0.15
CA THR A 89 -14.14 6.10 1.37
C THR A 89 -12.90 5.87 2.24
N VAL A 90 -11.78 5.47 1.62
CA VAL A 90 -10.51 5.26 2.35
C VAL A 90 -9.98 6.58 2.88
N ARG A 91 -10.06 7.66 2.11
CA ARG A 91 -9.67 9.02 2.51
C ARG A 91 -10.45 9.47 3.75
N SER A 92 -11.77 9.33 3.78
CA SER A 92 -12.57 9.68 4.96
C SER A 92 -12.15 8.89 6.20
N ILE A 93 -11.81 7.61 6.05
CA ILE A 93 -11.31 6.78 7.17
C ILE A 93 -9.98 7.34 7.70
N PHE A 94 -9.06 7.74 6.80
CA PHE A 94 -7.79 8.36 7.18
C PHE A 94 -7.98 9.70 7.88
N GLU A 95 -8.88 10.55 7.40
CA GLU A 95 -9.18 11.86 8.00
C GLU A 95 -9.83 11.71 9.39
N ILE A 96 -10.80 10.80 9.54
CA ILE A 96 -11.45 10.51 10.83
C ILE A 96 -10.43 9.98 11.85
N SER A 97 -9.52 9.12 11.40
CA SER A 97 -8.46 8.54 12.24
C SER A 97 -7.25 9.46 12.41
N ARG A 98 -7.23 10.64 11.76
CA ARG A 98 -6.12 11.61 11.71
C ARG A 98 -4.82 11.01 11.17
N LEU A 99 -4.91 9.95 10.39
CA LEU A 99 -3.77 9.30 9.75
C LEU A 99 -3.29 10.07 8.52
N ASP A 100 -4.11 10.96 7.97
CA ASP A 100 -3.71 11.94 6.95
C ASP A 100 -2.57 12.86 7.41
N GLN A 101 -2.40 13.05 8.73
CA GLN A 101 -1.31 13.82 9.33
C GLN A 101 -0.06 12.98 9.61
N VAL A 102 -0.19 11.65 9.55
CA VAL A 102 0.88 10.69 9.84
C VAL A 102 1.57 10.27 8.55
N PHE A 103 0.80 10.00 7.50
CA PHE A 103 1.33 9.53 6.22
C PHE A 103 1.60 10.66 5.24
N GLN A 104 2.66 10.52 4.46
CA GLN A 104 2.81 11.29 3.23
C GLN A 104 1.90 10.69 2.16
N ILE A 105 0.85 11.42 1.77
CA ILE A 105 -0.18 10.97 0.84
C ILE A 105 -0.12 11.76 -0.47
N PHE A 106 -0.04 11.05 -1.59
CA PHE A 106 0.05 11.61 -2.93
C PHE A 106 -1.17 11.22 -3.78
N PRO A 107 -1.49 11.98 -4.85
CA PRO A 107 -2.59 11.63 -5.74
C PRO A 107 -2.37 10.30 -6.46
N ASP A 108 -1.14 10.00 -6.87
CA ASP A 108 -0.75 8.78 -7.58
C ASP A 108 0.71 8.40 -7.28
N ALA A 109 1.12 7.21 -7.72
CA ALA A 109 2.46 6.68 -7.48
C ALA A 109 3.57 7.49 -8.17
N ASP A 110 3.30 8.07 -9.33
CA ASP A 110 4.28 8.87 -10.08
C ASP A 110 4.61 10.16 -9.31
N ALA A 111 3.59 10.84 -8.76
CA ALA A 111 3.74 12.00 -7.90
C ALA A 111 4.50 11.67 -6.61
N ALA A 112 4.25 10.50 -6.01
CA ALA A 112 4.98 10.03 -4.83
C ALA A 112 6.47 9.81 -5.12
N LEU A 113 6.79 9.22 -6.28
CA LEU A 113 8.17 8.94 -6.66
C LEU A 113 8.95 10.19 -7.10
N ALA A 114 8.26 11.24 -7.54
CA ALA A 114 8.88 12.48 -8.02
C ALA A 114 9.36 13.44 -6.91
N GLY A 115 8.81 13.36 -5.69
CA GLY A 115 9.14 14.26 -4.57
C GLY A 115 10.17 13.68 -3.62
#